data_AF-A0A7Y3AAN5-F1
#
_entry.id   AF-A0A7Y3AAN5-F1
#
_cell.length_a   1.000
_cell.length_b   1.000
_cell.length_c   1.000
_cell.angle_alpha   90.00
_cell.angle_beta   90.00
_cell.angle_gamma   90.00
#
_symmetry.space_group_name_H-M   'P 1'
#
loop_
_entity.id
_entity.type
_entity.pdbx_description
1 polymer ?
#
loop_
_entity_poly.entity_id
_entity_poly.type
_entity_poly.pdbx_seq_one_letter_code
_entity_poly.pdbx_strand_id
1 'polypeptide(L)'
;MVDETEHGEIRHRFEDSLDAIRQGLVQMGSLVTENTRRAGSVLLESDLALAETVFEADGEIDEMYSALEHESFSTMARQQPVAGDLRFLVAAT
;
A
#
# COMPACT_ATOMS: atom_id res chain seq x y z
N MET A 1 -16.11 27.48 20.37
CA MET A 1 -16.58 27.23 18.99
C MET A 1 -15.46 26.90 18.00
N VAL A 2 -14.17 27.06 18.33
CA VAL A 2 -13.05 26.67 17.44
C VAL A 2 -12.60 25.21 17.66
N ASP A 3 -12.83 24.67 18.86
CA ASP A 3 -12.34 23.37 19.33
C ASP A 3 -13.05 22.13 18.69
N GLU A 4 -14.35 22.19 18.42
CA GLU A 4 -15.09 21.05 17.82
C GLU A 4 -14.79 20.85 16.33
N THR A 5 -14.48 21.94 15.60
CA THR A 5 -14.19 21.87 14.16
C THR A 5 -12.78 21.33 13.89
N GLU A 6 -11.80 21.70 14.73
CA GLU A 6 -10.41 21.26 14.61
C GLU A 6 -10.25 19.75 14.87
N HIS A 7 -10.92 19.22 15.89
CA HIS A 7 -10.93 17.78 16.17
C HIS A 7 -11.59 16.97 15.03
N GLY A 8 -12.64 17.51 14.41
CA GLY A 8 -13.28 16.91 13.24
C GLY A 8 -12.36 16.84 12.02
N GLU A 9 -11.60 17.92 11.75
CA GLU A 9 -10.63 17.96 10.65
C GLU A 9 -9.46 16.98 10.85
N ILE A 10 -8.94 16.87 12.07
CA ILE A 10 -7.86 15.92 12.40
C ILE A 10 -8.33 14.48 12.16
N ARG A 11 -9.56 14.16 12.62
CA ARG A 11 -10.14 12.82 12.41
C ARG A 11 -10.38 12.52 10.94
N HIS A 12 -10.92 13.47 10.18
CA HIS A 12 -11.16 13.31 8.75
C HIS A 12 -9.86 13.01 8.00
N ARG A 13 -8.80 13.79 8.26
CA ARG A 13 -7.49 13.57 7.62
C ARG A 13 -6.88 12.21 7.97
N PHE A 14 -7.12 11.71 9.18
CA PHE A 14 -6.68 10.38 9.57
C PHE A 14 -7.44 9.29 8.80
N GLU A 15 -8.75 9.43 8.65
CA GLU A 15 -9.57 8.51 7.86
C GLU A 15 -9.15 8.51 6.38
N ASP A 16 -8.86 9.69 5.81
CA ASP A 16 -8.32 9.82 4.45
C ASP A 16 -6.99 9.07 4.29
N SER A 17 -6.07 9.19 5.26
CA SER A 17 -4.80 8.44 5.26
C SER A 17 -5.03 6.93 5.31
N LEU A 18 -5.96 6.45 6.15
CA LEU A 18 -6.28 5.02 6.23
C LEU A 18 -6.86 4.49 4.91
N ASP A 19 -7.73 5.27 4.26
CA ASP A 19 -8.31 4.90 2.98
C ASP A 19 -7.28 4.92 1.85
N ALA A 20 -6.35 5.88 1.86
CA ALA A 20 -5.25 5.92 0.90
C ALA A 20 -4.35 4.67 1.03
N ILE A 21 -3.96 4.30 2.25
CA ILE A 21 -3.17 3.08 2.50
C ILE A 21 -3.93 1.84 2.02
N ARG A 22 -5.23 1.74 2.35
CA ARG A 22 -6.07 0.62 1.91
C ARG A 22 -6.14 0.50 0.39
N GLN A 23 -6.35 1.62 -0.31
CA GLN A 23 -6.41 1.64 -1.76
C GLN A 23 -5.06 1.29 -2.38
N GLY A 24 -3.96 1.78 -1.82
CA GLY A 24 -2.61 1.43 -2.24
C GLY A 24 -2.33 -0.07 -2.12
N LEU A 25 -2.71 -0.70 -1.00
CA LEU A 25 -2.57 -2.14 -0.80
C LEU A 25 -3.36 -2.96 -1.84
N VAL A 26 -4.59 -2.55 -2.16
CA VAL A 26 -5.41 -3.22 -3.18
C VAL A 26 -4.76 -3.11 -4.56
N GLN A 27 -4.21 -1.95 -4.89
CA GLN A 27 -3.52 -1.72 -6.17
C GLN A 27 -2.24 -2.56 -6.25
N MET A 28 -1.38 -2.51 -5.22
CA MET A 28 -0.15 -3.29 -5.15
C MET A 28 -0.45 -4.80 -5.22
N GLY A 29 -1.45 -5.28 -4.47
CA GLY A 29 -1.86 -6.69 -4.51
C GLY A 29 -2.36 -7.14 -5.88
N SER A 30 -3.04 -6.26 -6.62
CA SER A 30 -3.49 -6.54 -7.99
C SER A 30 -2.29 -6.67 -8.93
N LEU A 31 -1.30 -5.79 -8.81
CA LEU A 31 -0.07 -5.82 -9.59
C LEU A 31 0.75 -7.10 -9.29
N VAL A 32 0.93 -7.44 -8.01
CA VAL A 32 1.61 -8.67 -7.56
C VAL A 32 0.93 -9.92 -8.13
N THR A 33 -0.41 -9.96 -8.09
CA THR A 33 -1.18 -11.10 -8.60
C THR A 33 -0.96 -11.29 -10.10
N GLU A 34 -1.02 -10.19 -10.87
CA GLU A 34 -0.78 -10.23 -12.31
C GLU A 34 0.68 -10.60 -12.63
N ASN A 35 1.64 -10.04 -11.88
CA ASN A 35 3.06 -10.31 -12.09
C ASN A 35 3.40 -11.78 -11.80
N THR A 36 2.81 -12.36 -10.75
CA THR A 36 2.94 -13.78 -10.41
C THR A 36 2.40 -14.67 -11.53
N ARG A 37 1.25 -14.31 -12.13
CA ARG A 37 0.67 -15.04 -13.26
C ARG A 37 1.61 -15.01 -14.47
N ARG A 38 2.18 -13.85 -14.80
CA ARG A 38 3.14 -13.68 -15.90
C ARG A 38 4.42 -14.49 -15.67
N ALA A 39 4.96 -14.46 -14.44
CA ALA A 39 6.13 -15.25 -14.08
C ALA A 39 5.90 -16.76 -14.31
N GLY A 40 4.68 -17.25 -14.03
CA GLY A 40 4.30 -18.62 -14.36
C GLY A 40 4.35 -18.92 -15.86
N SER A 41 3.85 -18.02 -16.71
CA SER A 41 3.95 -18.14 -18.18
C SER A 41 5.39 -18.10 -18.67
N VAL A 42 6.23 -17.20 -18.14
CA VAL A 42 7.67 -17.14 -18.47
C VAL A 42 8.34 -18.48 -18.24
N LEU A 43 8.08 -19.11 -17.11
CA LEU A 43 8.70 -20.39 -16.75
C LEU A 43 8.30 -21.53 -17.71
N LEU A 44 7.04 -21.54 -18.16
CA LEU A 44 6.51 -22.58 -19.05
C LEU A 44 6.94 -22.39 -20.50
N GLU A 45 7.03 -21.14 -20.95
CA GLU A 45 7.20 -20.79 -22.37
C GLU A 45 8.62 -20.33 -22.71
N SER A 46 9.46 -20.08 -21.69
CA SER A 46 10.82 -19.53 -21.84
C SER A 46 10.84 -18.21 -22.62
N ASP A 47 9.80 -17.40 -22.47
CA ASP A 47 9.66 -16.09 -23.12
C ASP A 47 10.48 -15.03 -22.37
N LEU A 48 11.61 -14.64 -22.97
CA LEU A 48 12.51 -13.65 -22.41
C LEU A 48 11.90 -12.23 -22.37
N ALA A 49 11.06 -11.87 -23.32
CA ALA A 49 10.44 -10.54 -23.35
C ALA A 49 9.40 -10.40 -22.22
N LEU A 50 8.64 -11.47 -21.97
CA LEU A 50 7.74 -11.50 -20.82
C LEU A 50 8.52 -11.52 -19.49
N ALA A 51 9.70 -12.15 -19.45
CA ALA A 51 10.57 -12.12 -18.28
C ALA A 51 11.06 -10.71 -17.93
N GLU A 52 11.44 -9.92 -18.94
CA GLU A 52 11.80 -8.50 -18.77
C GLU A 52 10.63 -7.70 -18.20
N THR A 53 9.41 -7.92 -18.72
CA THR A 53 8.20 -7.26 -18.19
C THR A 53 7.94 -7.62 -16.72
N VAL A 54 8.19 -8.87 -16.34
CA VAL A 54 8.03 -9.32 -14.94
C VAL A 54 9.04 -8.64 -14.02
N PHE A 55 10.29 -8.51 -14.48
CA PHE A 55 11.36 -7.84 -13.75
C PHE A 55 11.09 -6.34 -13.56
N GLU A 56 10.60 -5.65 -14.60
CA GLU A 56 10.24 -4.24 -14.49
C GLU A 56 9.07 -4.01 -13.53
N ALA A 57 8.05 -4.86 -13.57
CA ALA A 57 6.91 -4.78 -12.66
C ALA A 57 7.28 -5.06 -11.19
N ASP A 58 8.32 -5.86 -10.94
CA ASP A 58 8.85 -6.09 -9.58
C ASP A 58 9.37 -4.78 -8.97
N GLY A 59 10.08 -3.97 -9.75
CA GLY A 59 10.54 -2.64 -9.32
C GLY A 59 9.40 -1.69 -8.97
N GLU A 60 8.31 -1.69 -9.76
CA GLU A 60 7.11 -0.90 -9.44
C GLU A 60 6.44 -1.37 -8.13
N ILE A 61 6.38 -2.68 -7.90
CA ILE A 61 5.84 -3.25 -6.65
C ILE A 61 6.67 -2.80 -5.44
N ASP A 62 8.00 -2.84 -5.54
CA ASP A 62 8.91 -2.40 -4.48
C ASP A 62 8.72 -0.92 -4.14
N GLU A 63 8.58 -0.06 -5.16
CA GLU A 63 8.30 1.36 -4.96
C GLU A 63 6.96 1.59 -4.26
N MET A 64 5.91 0.86 -4.66
CA MET A 64 4.61 0.91 -4.00
C MET A 64 4.66 0.44 -2.55
N TYR A 65 5.38 -0.66 -2.28
CA TYR A 65 5.58 -1.18 -0.93
C TYR A 65 6.26 -0.12 -0.04
N SER A 66 7.37 0.45 -0.50
CA SER A 66 8.11 1.46 0.27
C SER A 66 7.26 2.71 0.55
N ALA A 67 6.46 3.15 -0.43
CA ALA A 67 5.55 4.28 -0.25
C ALA A 67 4.44 3.98 0.79
N LEU A 68 3.84 2.79 0.74
CA LEU A 68 2.82 2.36 1.69
C LEU A 68 3.36 2.20 3.11
N GLU A 69 4.56 1.64 3.24
CA GLU A 69 5.25 1.51 4.51
C GLU A 69 5.54 2.89 5.12
N HIS A 70 6.04 3.82 4.31
CA HIS A 70 6.30 5.19 4.75
C HIS A 70 5.04 5.91 5.24
N GLU A 71 3.94 5.84 4.48
CA GLU A 71 2.68 6.49 4.88
C GLU A 71 2.08 5.83 6.13
N SER A 72 2.23 4.52 6.28
CA SER A 72 1.79 3.78 7.48
C SER A 72 2.56 4.24 8.73
N PHE A 73 3.89 4.32 8.65
CA PHE A 73 4.70 4.84 9.75
C PHE A 73 4.44 6.32 10.05
N SER A 74 4.31 7.16 9.02
CA SER A 74 3.97 8.57 9.15
C SER A 74 2.64 8.77 9.86
N THR A 75 1.63 7.98 9.47
CA THR A 75 0.29 7.98 10.07
C THR A 75 0.34 7.54 11.54
N MET A 76 1.07 6.45 11.85
CA MET A 76 1.24 5.99 13.23
C MET A 76 1.93 7.04 14.11
N ALA A 77 3.02 7.64 13.62
CA ALA A 77 3.78 8.64 14.35
C ALA A 77 2.97 9.92 14.62
N ARG A 78 2.17 10.34 13.65
CA ARG A 78 1.37 11.57 13.72
C ARG A 78 0.11 11.43 14.58
N GLN A 79 -0.56 10.29 14.52
CA GLN A 79 -1.92 10.12 15.08
C GLN A 79 -1.98 9.18 16.28
N GLN A 80 -0.90 8.44 16.61
CA GLN A 80 -0.84 7.48 17.72
C GLN A 80 -2.09 6.57 17.81
N PRO A 81 -2.50 5.91 16.70
CA PRO A 81 -3.73 5.13 16.67
C PRO A 81 -3.66 3.94 17.63
N VAL A 82 -4.84 3.46 18.04
CA VAL A 82 -4.98 2.36 19.01
C VAL A 82 -5.89 1.26 18.46
N ALA A 83 -5.81 0.07 19.08
CA ALA A 83 -6.68 -1.07 18.80
C ALA A 83 -6.78 -1.44 17.30
N GLY A 84 -7.94 -1.26 16.69
CA GLY A 84 -8.24 -1.71 15.34
C GLY A 84 -7.39 -1.02 14.27
N ASP A 85 -7.26 0.31 14.38
CA ASP A 85 -6.54 1.12 13.39
C ASP A 85 -5.03 0.85 13.45
N LEU A 86 -4.48 0.70 14.65
CA LEU A 86 -3.09 0.29 14.83
C LEU A 86 -2.82 -1.10 14.25
N ARG A 87 -3.71 -2.07 14.53
CA ARG A 87 -3.58 -3.42 13.98
C ARG A 87 -3.66 -3.42 12.45
N PHE A 88 -4.51 -2.57 11.87
CA PHE A 88 -4.59 -2.43 10.42
C PHE A 88 -3.27 -1.91 9.84
N LEU A 89 -2.73 -0.81 10.38
CA LEU A 89 -1.48 -0.20 9.90
C LEU A 89 -0.28 -1.15 10.03
N VAL A 90 -0.20 -1.92 11.12
CA VAL A 90 0.86 -2.91 11.31
C VAL A 90 0.70 -4.11 10.36
N ALA A 91 -0.52 -4.47 9.96
CA ALA A 91 -0.74 -5.56 9.01
C ALA A 91 -0.50 -5.13 7.55
N ALA A 92 -0.47 -3.82 7.29
CA ALA A 92 -0.19 -3.25 5.98
C ALA A 92 1.30 -3.24 5.62
N THR A 93 2.18 -3.42 6.60
CA THR A 93 3.65 -3.37 6.50
C THR A 93 4.26 -4.70 6.90
#